data_AF-A0A5J5M0A3-F1
#
_entry.id   AF-A0A5J5M0A3-F1
#
_cell.length_a   1.000
_cell.length_b   1.000
_cell.length_c   1.000
_cell.angle_alpha   90.00
_cell.angle_beta   90.00
_cell.angle_gamma   90.00
#
_symmetry.space_group_name_H-M   'P 1'
#
loop_
_entity.id
_entity.type
_entity.pdbx_description
1 polymer ?
#
loop_
_entity_poly.entity_id
_entity_poly.type
_entity_poly.pdbx_seq_one_letter_code
_entity_poly.pdbx_strand_id
1 'polypeptide(L)'
;MATNNVRDLDEVLGNTPAKFPVTSPPFRWDEAGGIRIGSSRVTLDSILASYHNGSTPEEIAIQFSVLRLEDIYSAIAYYLNHRQEIDSYLEQRDQQAQQLRQQLTQKHISLLQKNIKFY
;
A
#
# COMPACT_ATOMS: atom_id res chain seq x y z
N MET A 1 47.00 26.93 -22.82
CA MET A 1 45.59 27.21 -23.15
C MET A 1 45.08 26.14 -24.11
N ALA A 2 44.03 25.42 -23.71
CA ALA A 2 43.01 24.78 -24.57
C ALA A 2 42.23 23.76 -23.71
N THR A 3 41.17 24.23 -23.04
CA THR A 3 40.14 23.38 -22.43
C THR A 3 39.22 22.87 -23.55
N ASN A 4 39.51 21.68 -24.10
CA ASN A 4 38.67 21.12 -25.15
C ASN A 4 37.44 20.42 -24.55
N ASN A 5 36.35 21.15 -24.70
CA ASN A 5 34.98 20.84 -24.36
C ASN A 5 34.48 19.64 -25.18
N VAL A 6 34.51 18.44 -24.60
CA VAL A 6 33.92 17.22 -25.17
C VAL A 6 32.46 17.02 -24.71
N ARG A 7 31.83 18.03 -24.10
CA ARG A 7 30.50 17.91 -23.47
C ARG A 7 29.30 18.34 -24.33
N ASP A 8 29.51 18.96 -25.49
CA ASP A 8 28.39 19.64 -26.19
C ASP A 8 28.09 19.14 -27.62
N LEU A 9 28.50 17.93 -28.01
CA LEU A 9 28.06 17.40 -29.32
C LEU A 9 26.63 16.81 -29.27
N ASP A 10 26.19 16.34 -28.10
CA ASP A 10 24.84 15.79 -27.91
C ASP A 10 23.76 16.89 -27.85
N GLU A 11 24.14 18.13 -27.50
CA GLU A 11 23.23 19.27 -27.38
C GLU A 11 22.85 19.88 -28.75
N VAL A 12 23.75 19.78 -29.74
CA VAL A 12 23.57 20.37 -31.08
C VAL A 12 22.59 19.57 -31.95
N LEU A 13 22.37 18.28 -31.66
CA LEU A 13 21.53 17.39 -32.48
C LEU A 13 20.11 17.16 -31.95
N GLY A 14 19.70 17.84 -30.86
CA GLY A 14 18.33 17.75 -30.35
C GLY A 14 17.88 16.34 -29.96
N ASN A 15 18.84 15.44 -29.70
CA ASN A 15 18.58 14.00 -29.57
C ASN A 15 18.66 13.50 -28.13
N THR A 16 18.39 14.38 -27.14
CA THR A 16 18.27 13.99 -25.74
C THR A 16 17.22 12.87 -25.61
N PRO A 17 17.60 11.66 -25.18
CA PRO A 17 16.66 10.57 -25.07
C PRO A 17 15.56 10.96 -24.08
N ALA A 18 14.31 10.70 -24.44
CA ALA A 18 13.17 10.98 -23.57
C ALA A 18 13.38 10.29 -22.22
N LYS A 19 13.52 11.08 -21.15
CA LYS A 19 13.66 10.59 -19.79
C LYS A 19 12.28 10.36 -19.20
N PHE A 20 11.90 9.10 -19.02
CA PHE A 20 10.68 8.74 -18.32
C PHE A 20 10.92 8.74 -16.81
N PRO A 21 10.10 9.43 -16.01
CA PRO A 21 10.25 9.42 -14.55
C PRO A 21 9.92 8.04 -13.99
N VAL A 22 10.80 7.50 -13.16
CA VAL A 22 10.48 6.32 -12.34
C VAL A 22 9.46 6.74 -11.29
N THR A 23 8.30 6.13 -11.29
CA THR A 23 7.22 6.43 -10.34
C THR A 23 7.12 5.30 -9.33
N SER A 24 7.27 5.61 -8.05
CA SER A 24 7.00 4.67 -6.97
C SER A 24 5.49 4.37 -6.90
N PRO A 25 5.08 3.19 -6.42
CA PRO A 25 3.67 2.92 -6.18
C PRO A 25 3.07 4.02 -5.30
N PRO A 26 1.78 4.35 -5.49
CA PRO A 26 1.16 5.51 -4.86
C PRO A 26 0.80 5.21 -3.40
N PHE A 27 1.78 4.81 -2.59
CA PHE A 27 1.61 4.43 -1.20
C PHE A 27 1.62 5.66 -0.30
N ARG A 28 0.65 5.72 0.61
CA ARG A 28 0.56 6.75 1.62
C ARG A 28 0.23 6.12 2.96
N TRP A 29 1.10 6.33 3.94
CA TRP A 29 0.85 5.94 5.33
C TRP A 29 -0.26 6.79 5.94
N ASP A 30 -1.16 6.18 6.69
CA ASP A 30 -2.12 6.88 7.54
C ASP A 30 -1.70 6.89 9.02
N GLU A 31 -2.45 7.64 9.82
CA GLU A 31 -2.18 7.83 11.26
C GLU A 31 -2.22 6.52 12.05
N ALA A 32 -2.89 5.50 11.54
CA ALA A 32 -2.99 4.16 12.14
C ALA A 32 -1.90 3.21 11.62
N GLY A 33 -0.90 3.72 10.88
CA GLY A 33 0.18 2.91 10.31
C GLY A 33 -0.29 1.97 9.19
N GLY A 34 -1.39 2.29 8.52
CA GLY A 34 -1.87 1.57 7.34
C GLY A 34 -1.42 2.22 6.05
N ILE A 35 -1.13 1.40 5.04
CA ILE A 35 -0.79 1.88 3.70
C ILE A 35 -2.07 2.07 2.87
N ARG A 36 -2.29 3.29 2.37
CA ARG A 36 -3.37 3.66 1.44
C ARG A 36 -2.84 3.83 0.02
N ILE A 37 -3.72 3.58 -0.95
CA ILE A 37 -3.41 3.67 -2.38
C ILE A 37 -3.92 5.01 -2.96
N GLY A 38 -3.02 5.75 -3.59
CA GLY A 38 -3.30 7.03 -4.22
C GLY A 38 -3.86 8.07 -3.25
N SER A 39 -4.83 8.85 -3.72
CA SER A 39 -5.60 9.76 -2.86
C SER A 39 -6.70 9.04 -2.08
N SER A 40 -6.99 7.78 -2.39
CA SER A 40 -8.16 7.05 -1.90
C SER A 40 -8.06 6.61 -0.44
N ARG A 41 -9.18 6.11 0.10
CA ARG A 41 -9.23 5.43 1.40
C ARG A 41 -8.95 3.93 1.32
N VAL A 42 -8.79 3.37 0.12
CA VAL A 42 -8.53 1.93 -0.06
C VAL A 42 -7.12 1.61 0.43
N THR A 43 -7.00 0.54 1.20
CA THR A 43 -5.72 0.09 1.78
C THR A 43 -5.02 -0.93 0.89
N LEU A 44 -3.70 -1.02 1.02
CA LEU A 44 -2.92 -2.09 0.41
C LEU A 44 -3.43 -3.46 0.86
N ASP A 45 -3.75 -3.60 2.15
CA ASP A 45 -4.31 -4.81 2.77
C ASP A 45 -5.56 -5.31 1.99
N SER A 46 -6.49 -4.41 1.63
CA SER A 46 -7.69 -4.78 0.88
C SER A 46 -7.41 -5.20 -0.57
N ILE A 47 -6.45 -4.53 -1.23
CA ILE A 47 -6.05 -4.90 -2.59
C ILE A 47 -5.40 -6.28 -2.62
N LEU A 48 -4.49 -6.55 -1.67
CA LEU A 48 -3.80 -7.82 -1.58
C LEU A 48 -4.74 -8.95 -1.15
N ALA A 49 -5.71 -8.68 -0.27
CA ALA A 49 -6.75 -9.66 0.05
C ALA A 49 -7.54 -10.10 -1.19
N SER A 50 -8.01 -9.16 -2.03
CA SER A 50 -8.70 -9.51 -3.28
C SER A 50 -7.79 -10.26 -4.26
N TYR A 51 -6.53 -9.83 -4.40
CA TYR A 51 -5.55 -10.50 -5.25
C TYR A 51 -5.27 -11.94 -4.81
N HIS A 52 -5.09 -12.18 -3.50
CA HIS A 52 -4.91 -13.52 -2.93
C HIS A 52 -6.14 -14.41 -3.08
N ASN A 53 -7.34 -13.81 -3.14
CA ASN A 53 -8.58 -14.53 -3.45
C ASN A 53 -8.74 -14.87 -4.95
N GLY A 54 -7.74 -14.55 -5.78
CA GLY A 54 -7.71 -14.88 -7.20
C GLY A 54 -8.27 -13.79 -8.11
N SER A 55 -8.65 -12.62 -7.58
CA SER A 55 -9.10 -11.52 -8.43
C SER A 55 -7.96 -10.96 -9.27
N THR A 56 -8.24 -10.69 -10.55
CA THR A 56 -7.30 -9.97 -11.41
C THR A 56 -7.23 -8.49 -11.04
N PRO A 57 -6.16 -7.76 -11.40
CA PRO A 57 -6.09 -6.30 -11.20
C PRO A 57 -7.29 -5.54 -11.77
N GLU A 58 -7.83 -5.99 -12.90
CA GLU A 58 -9.02 -5.42 -13.56
C GLU A 58 -10.30 -5.68 -12.76
N GLU A 59 -10.47 -6.90 -12.23
CA GLU A 59 -11.59 -7.22 -11.33
C GLU A 59 -11.49 -6.42 -10.02
N ILE A 60 -10.29 -6.22 -9.51
CA ILE A 60 -10.04 -5.36 -8.34
C ILE A 60 -10.38 -3.90 -8.66
N ALA A 61 -10.11 -3.41 -9.87
CA ALA A 61 -10.50 -2.07 -10.29
C ALA A 61 -12.03 -1.90 -10.34
N ILE A 62 -12.76 -2.95 -10.71
CA ILE A 62 -14.23 -2.98 -10.64
C ILE A 62 -14.69 -2.93 -9.18
N GLN A 63 -14.07 -3.69 -8.28
CA GLN A 63 -14.38 -3.70 -6.84
C GLN A 63 -14.10 -2.34 -6.17
N PHE A 64 -13.02 -1.68 -6.58
CA PHE A 64 -12.57 -0.40 -6.04
C PHE A 64 -12.54 0.68 -7.13
N SER A 65 -13.72 1.03 -7.66
CA SER A 65 -13.87 1.98 -8.79
C SER A 65 -13.29 3.39 -8.57
N VAL A 66 -12.92 3.73 -7.33
CA VAL A 66 -12.21 4.98 -6.98
C VAL A 66 -10.72 4.93 -7.28
N LEU A 67 -10.17 3.74 -7.52
CA LEU A 67 -8.77 3.53 -7.87
C LEU A 67 -8.60 3.50 -9.38
N ARG A 68 -7.46 4.04 -9.82
CA ARG A 68 -7.04 3.90 -11.20
C ARG A 68 -6.37 2.54 -11.38
N LEU A 69 -6.55 1.94 -12.54
CA LEU A 69 -6.03 0.60 -12.83
C LEU A 69 -4.49 0.56 -12.69
N GLU A 70 -3.79 1.62 -13.12
CA GLU A 70 -2.35 1.75 -13.00
C GLU A 70 -1.85 1.74 -11.54
N ASP A 71 -2.64 2.27 -10.61
CA ASP A 71 -2.29 2.29 -9.18
C ASP A 71 -2.38 0.88 -8.59
N ILE A 72 -3.36 0.09 -9.03
CA ILE A 72 -3.55 -1.31 -8.63
C ILE A 72 -2.41 -2.18 -9.16
N TYR A 73 -2.09 -2.08 -10.46
CA TYR A 73 -0.95 -2.80 -11.02
C TYR A 73 0.35 -2.44 -10.33
N SER A 74 0.58 -1.15 -10.06
CA SER A 74 1.80 -0.69 -9.39
C SER A 74 1.90 -1.25 -7.97
N ALA A 75 0.79 -1.29 -7.23
CA ALA A 75 0.74 -1.88 -5.89
C ALA A 75 1.05 -3.38 -5.90
N ILE A 76 0.43 -4.13 -6.81
CA ILE A 76 0.64 -5.58 -6.95
C ILE A 76 2.07 -5.88 -7.42
N ALA A 77 2.59 -5.14 -8.41
CA ALA A 77 3.96 -5.31 -8.87
C ALA A 77 4.97 -5.04 -7.75
N TYR A 78 4.72 -4.02 -6.91
CA TYR A 78 5.57 -3.77 -5.75
C TYR A 78 5.51 -4.91 -4.74
N TYR A 79 4.30 -5.39 -4.42
CA TYR A 79 4.12 -6.54 -3.54
C TYR A 79 4.89 -7.76 -4.02
N LEU A 80 4.79 -8.12 -5.30
CA LEU A 80 5.49 -9.27 -5.86
C LEU A 80 7.01 -9.14 -5.77
N ASN A 81 7.55 -7.92 -5.87
CA ASN A 81 8.99 -7.65 -5.70
C ASN A 81 9.45 -7.59 -4.24
N HIS A 82 8.54 -7.32 -3.28
CA HIS A 82 8.86 -7.10 -1.86
C HIS A 82 8.02 -7.99 -0.94
N ARG A 83 7.69 -9.20 -1.41
CA ARG A 83 6.68 -10.05 -0.79
C ARG A 83 6.95 -10.31 0.69
N GLN A 84 8.18 -10.66 1.04
CA GLN A 84 8.55 -10.96 2.43
C GLN A 84 8.36 -9.74 3.36
N GLU A 85 8.72 -8.54 2.92
CA GLU A 85 8.60 -7.32 3.70
C GLU A 85 7.12 -6.98 3.93
N ILE A 86 6.31 -7.05 2.87
CA ILE A 86 4.89 -6.73 2.95
C ILE A 86 4.12 -7.79 3.73
N ASP A 87 4.40 -9.08 3.53
CA ASP A 87 3.78 -10.16 4.30
C ASP A 87 4.07 -9.97 5.81
N SER A 88 5.32 -9.62 6.17
CA SER A 88 5.68 -9.32 7.57
C SER A 88 4.90 -8.13 8.14
N TYR A 89 4.72 -7.07 7.36
CA TYR A 89 3.91 -5.91 7.73
C TYR A 89 2.42 -6.28 7.94
N LEU A 90 1.86 -7.10 7.04
CA LEU A 90 0.47 -7.55 7.13
C LEU A 90 0.24 -8.41 8.37
N GLU A 91 1.15 -9.35 8.66
CA GLU A 91 1.09 -10.19 9.86
C GLU A 91 1.10 -9.36 11.15
N GLN A 92 1.99 -8.36 11.24
CA GLN A 92 2.06 -7.47 12.39
C GLN A 92 0.75 -6.71 12.60
N ARG A 93 0.13 -6.23 11.52
CA ARG A 93 -1.16 -5.53 11.59
C ARG A 93 -2.29 -6.43 12.02
N ASP A 94 -2.33 -7.66 11.51
CA ASP A 94 -3.33 -8.64 11.92
C ASP A 94 -3.22 -8.95 13.40
N GLN A 95 -2.00 -9.12 13.93
CA GLN A 95 -1.75 -9.32 15.36
C GLN A 95 -2.23 -8.14 16.19
N GLN A 96 -1.91 -6.90 15.79
CA GLN A 96 -2.37 -5.69 16.48
C GLN A 96 -3.90 -5.58 16.49
N ALA A 97 -4.54 -5.84 15.35
CA ALA A 97 -5.99 -5.82 15.22
C ALA A 97 -6.65 -6.91 16.09
N GLN A 98 -6.06 -8.10 16.16
CA GLN A 98 -6.53 -9.18 17.04
C GLN A 98 -6.41 -8.81 18.52
N GLN A 99 -5.28 -8.25 18.94
CA GLN A 99 -5.07 -7.79 20.33
C GLN A 99 -6.09 -6.73 20.73
N LEU A 100 -6.33 -5.73 19.87
CA LEU A 100 -7.33 -4.70 20.12
C LEU A 100 -8.74 -5.30 20.25
N ARG A 101 -9.11 -6.23 19.35
CA ARG A 101 -10.39 -6.95 19.43
C ARG A 101 -10.54 -7.72 20.74
N GLN A 102 -9.49 -8.42 21.18
CA GLN A 102 -9.51 -9.15 22.45
C GLN A 102 -9.67 -8.21 23.65
N GLN A 103 -8.98 -7.08 23.67
CA GLN A 103 -9.12 -6.07 24.73
C GLN A 103 -10.53 -5.49 24.81
N LEU A 104 -11.14 -5.19 23.66
CA LEU A 104 -12.53 -4.69 23.60
C LEU A 104 -13.52 -5.74 24.11
N THR A 105 -13.38 -7.00 23.67
CA THR A 105 -14.23 -8.11 24.13
C THR A 105 -14.05 -8.37 25.62
N GLN A 106 -12.81 -8.39 26.14
CA GLN A 106 -12.52 -8.58 27.55
C GLN A 106 -13.11 -7.45 28.40
N LYS A 107 -12.95 -6.19 27.95
CA LYS A 107 -13.54 -5.03 28.63
C LYS A 107 -15.06 -5.15 28.65
N HIS A 108 -15.69 -5.47 27.53
CA HIS A 108 -17.14 -5.67 27.41
C HIS A 108 -17.66 -6.78 28.34
N ILE A 109 -17.02 -7.95 28.35
CA ILE A 109 -17.40 -9.07 29.24
C ILE A 109 -17.22 -8.69 30.72
N SER A 110 -16.14 -7.97 31.07
CA SER A 110 -15.93 -7.53 32.47
C SER A 110 -17.01 -6.57 32.96
N LEU A 111 -17.56 -5.72 32.08
CA LEU A 111 -18.65 -4.80 32.41
C LEU A 111 -19.95 -5.58 32.67
N LEU A 112 -20.21 -6.65 31.92
CA LEU A 112 -21.37 -7.52 32.15
C LEU A 112 -21.25 -8.30 33.47
N GLN A 113 -20.07 -8.83 33.79
CA GLN A 113 -19.85 -9.57 35.04
C GLN A 113 -19.97 -8.69 36.29
N LYS A 114 -19.53 -7.43 36.20
CA LYS A 114 -19.60 -6.48 37.32
C LYS A 114 -21.05 -6.15 37.68
N ASN A 115 -21.93 -5.99 36.68
CA ASN A 115 -23.34 -5.65 36.89
C ASN A 115 -24.20 -6.82 37.42
N ILE A 116 -23.83 -8.07 37.15
CA ILE A 116 -24.56 -9.24 37.66
C ILE A 116 -24.24 -9.52 39.14
N LYS A 117 -23.04 -9.14 39.63
CA LYS A 117 -22.65 -9.30 41.03
C LYS A 117 -23.22 -8.24 42.00
N PHE A 118 -24.06 -7.32 41.51
CA PHE A 118 -24.72 -6.28 42.32
C PHE A 118 -26.19 -6.58 42.66
N TYR A 119 -26.68 -7.79 42.40
CA TYR A 119 -27.95 -8.33 42.89
C TYR A 119 -27.69 -9.62 43.66
#